data_AF-A0A937X6G2-F1
#
_entry.id   AF-A0A937X6G2-F1
#
_cell.length_a   1.000
_cell.length_b   1.000
_cell.length_c   1.000
_cell.angle_alpha   90.00
_cell.angle_beta   90.00
_cell.angle_gamma   90.00
#
_symmetry.space_group_name_H-M   'P 1'
#
loop_
_entity.id
_entity.type
_entity.pdbx_description
1 polymer ?
#
loop_
_entity_poly.entity_id
_entity_poly.type
_entity_poly.pdbx_seq_one_letter_code
_entity_poly.pdbx_strand_id
1 'polypeptide(L)'
;MTESGWRAWASPPAGEPFVLVRGFAEHPGLWDLAADRGVLAHWVAIFRGNADYVRQIAAVEGDGAAGAAAERALRVFAGLLDDLEAGRAFDRLRTIHAVTLVREGLLRAHGIPDPYARLKAREAQRWFAEGERALRRAACIGGACPPAGARAQRRAAPVGPPQAGSPRRAGAGLEGRGRPEEAEEGDLRSDAPAEILGDLLAGNLFDLGSRATQEAFRAGTLDPAAARERFRAEAGALLPGLPAELRELLRPGPPAPGGG
;
A
#
# COMPACT_ATOMS: atom_id res chain seq x y z
N MET A 1 1.92 19.96 -23.73
CA MET A 1 2.06 18.94 -24.80
C MET A 1 0.94 19.16 -25.77
N THR A 2 1.26 19.31 -27.06
CA THR A 2 0.28 19.30 -28.15
C THR A 2 -0.41 17.92 -28.22
N GLU A 3 -1.34 17.67 -29.14
CA GLU A 3 -1.86 16.31 -29.45
C GLU A 3 -0.78 15.32 -29.96
N SER A 4 0.49 15.57 -29.65
CA SER A 4 1.60 14.66 -29.85
C SER A 4 1.29 13.37 -29.10
N GLY A 5 0.78 12.38 -29.84
CA GLY A 5 0.38 11.09 -29.31
C GLY A 5 1.53 10.37 -28.58
N TRP A 6 1.26 9.16 -28.08
CA TRP A 6 2.21 8.40 -27.26
C TRP A 6 3.60 8.23 -27.90
N ARG A 7 3.69 8.26 -29.24
CA ARG A 7 4.94 8.17 -30.02
C ARG A 7 5.89 9.36 -29.82
N ALA A 8 5.42 10.50 -29.31
CA ALA A 8 6.32 11.60 -28.94
C ALA A 8 6.96 11.40 -27.57
N TRP A 9 6.51 10.42 -26.78
CA TRP A 9 7.00 10.19 -25.45
C TRP A 9 8.41 9.58 -25.46
N ALA A 10 9.30 10.17 -24.68
CA ALA A 10 10.62 9.64 -24.38
C ALA A 10 10.67 9.29 -22.89
N SER A 11 11.20 8.12 -22.56
CA SER A 11 11.46 7.77 -21.16
C SER A 11 12.44 8.77 -20.57
N PRO A 12 12.24 9.21 -19.32
CA PRO A 12 13.31 9.88 -18.60
C PRO A 12 14.52 8.93 -18.53
N PRO A 13 15.76 9.46 -18.55
CA PRO A 13 16.96 8.63 -18.42
C PRO A 13 16.88 7.83 -17.12
N ALA A 14 17.29 6.56 -17.18
CA ALA A 14 17.40 5.73 -15.98
C ALA A 14 18.44 6.36 -15.03
N GLY A 15 18.11 6.38 -13.74
CA GLY A 15 19.07 6.74 -12.70
C GLY A 15 20.14 5.65 -12.52
N GLU A 16 21.06 5.87 -11.58
CA GLU A 16 22.02 4.83 -11.23
C GLU A 16 21.33 3.57 -10.68
N PRO A 17 21.80 2.37 -11.05
CA PRO A 17 21.29 1.14 -10.47
C PRO A 17 21.43 1.14 -8.95
N PHE A 18 20.35 0.77 -8.27
CA PHE A 18 20.33 0.60 -6.82
C PHE A 18 21.40 -0.42 -6.40
N VAL A 19 22.16 -0.11 -5.34
CA VAL A 19 23.37 -0.86 -4.97
C VAL A 19 23.11 -2.35 -4.74
N LEU A 20 21.94 -2.71 -4.21
CA LEU A 20 21.57 -4.11 -3.92
C LEU A 20 21.21 -4.93 -5.16
N VAL A 21 21.00 -4.30 -6.32
CA VAL A 21 20.74 -5.02 -7.59
C VAL A 21 21.96 -5.09 -8.50
N ARG A 22 23.09 -4.52 -8.10
CA ARG A 22 24.38 -4.60 -8.83
C ARG A 22 24.93 -6.02 -8.72
N GLY A 23 24.42 -6.93 -9.55
CA GLY A 23 24.82 -8.34 -9.56
C GLY A 23 23.75 -9.30 -10.09
N PHE A 24 22.49 -8.86 -10.17
CA PHE A 24 21.45 -9.64 -10.84
C PHE A 24 21.49 -9.34 -12.34
N ALA A 25 21.84 -10.35 -13.14
CA ALA A 25 21.94 -10.23 -14.60
C ALA A 25 20.58 -9.97 -15.27
N GLU A 26 19.50 -10.40 -14.63
CA GLU A 26 18.13 -10.21 -15.07
C GLU A 26 17.43 -9.25 -14.10
N HIS A 27 16.79 -8.22 -14.64
CA HIS A 27 15.99 -7.29 -13.84
C HIS A 27 14.64 -7.95 -13.51
N PRO A 28 14.39 -8.36 -12.26
CA PRO A 28 13.12 -8.97 -11.89
C PRO A 28 11.96 -7.99 -12.16
N GLY A 29 10.87 -8.49 -12.74
CA GLY A 29 9.66 -7.71 -13.01
C GLY A 29 9.63 -6.96 -14.35
N LEU A 30 10.62 -7.16 -15.23
CA LEU A 30 10.58 -6.66 -16.61
C LEU A 30 10.20 -7.80 -17.58
N TRP A 31 8.92 -8.17 -17.60
CA TRP A 31 8.42 -9.05 -18.67
C TRP A 31 8.65 -8.39 -20.03
N ASP A 32 9.27 -9.12 -20.96
CA ASP A 32 9.40 -8.71 -22.35
C ASP A 32 8.09 -9.00 -23.09
N LEU A 33 7.26 -7.98 -23.22
CA LEU A 33 5.95 -8.02 -23.88
C LEU A 33 6.05 -8.39 -25.37
N ALA A 34 7.23 -8.23 -25.99
CA ALA A 34 7.45 -8.66 -27.37
C ALA A 34 7.71 -10.16 -27.48
N ALA A 35 8.28 -10.78 -26.44
CA ALA A 35 8.64 -12.20 -26.42
C ALA A 35 7.46 -13.09 -26.03
N ASP A 36 6.55 -12.60 -25.16
CA ASP A 36 5.42 -13.38 -24.66
C ASP A 36 4.07 -12.69 -24.96
N ARG A 37 3.38 -13.21 -25.99
CA ARG A 37 2.08 -12.69 -26.43
C ARG A 37 0.94 -12.99 -25.45
N GLY A 38 1.04 -14.06 -24.67
CA GLY A 38 0.03 -14.38 -23.65
C GLY A 38 0.11 -13.41 -22.49
N VAL A 39 1.33 -13.11 -22.04
CA VAL A 39 1.61 -12.07 -21.04
C VAL A 39 1.17 -10.70 -21.56
N LEU A 40 1.45 -10.36 -22.82
CA LEU A 40 0.97 -9.11 -23.43
C LEU A 40 -0.56 -8.95 -23.34
N ALA A 41 -1.31 -9.95 -23.80
CA ALA A 41 -2.78 -9.88 -23.81
C ALA A 41 -3.34 -9.67 -22.40
N HIS A 42 -2.80 -10.40 -21.41
CA HIS A 42 -3.15 -10.24 -20.01
C HIS A 42 -2.89 -8.81 -19.50
N TRP A 43 -1.70 -8.27 -19.75
CA TRP A 43 -1.34 -6.92 -19.26
C TRP A 43 -2.09 -5.81 -19.97
N VAL A 44 -2.36 -5.94 -21.28
CA VAL A 44 -3.21 -4.97 -21.99
C VAL A 44 -4.61 -4.93 -21.38
N ALA A 45 -5.20 -6.08 -21.06
CA ALA A 45 -6.49 -6.14 -20.37
C ALA A 45 -6.45 -5.43 -19.01
N ILE A 46 -5.40 -5.66 -18.21
CA ILE A 46 -5.17 -4.95 -16.93
C ILE A 46 -5.07 -3.44 -17.15
N PHE A 47 -4.30 -2.99 -18.14
CA PHE A 47 -4.13 -1.56 -18.43
C PHE A 47 -5.42 -0.89 -18.88
N ARG A 48 -6.25 -1.56 -19.70
CA ARG A 48 -7.58 -1.06 -20.10
C ARG A 48 -8.49 -0.93 -18.89
N GLY A 49 -8.59 -1.96 -18.05
CA GLY A 49 -9.37 -1.92 -16.82
C GLY A 49 -8.91 -0.83 -15.85
N ASN A 50 -7.59 -0.63 -15.74
CA ASN A 50 -7.03 0.46 -14.94
C ASN A 50 -7.34 1.84 -15.53
N ALA A 51 -7.27 2.02 -16.86
CA ALA A 51 -7.64 3.27 -17.51
C ALA A 51 -9.09 3.65 -17.22
N ASP A 52 -10.01 2.67 -17.30
CA ASP A 52 -11.42 2.89 -16.95
C ASP A 52 -11.56 3.29 -15.47
N TYR A 53 -10.79 2.67 -14.58
CA TYR A 53 -10.79 3.02 -13.17
C TYR A 53 -10.24 4.42 -12.91
N VAL A 54 -9.14 4.83 -13.57
CA VAL A 54 -8.61 6.19 -13.49
C VAL A 54 -9.65 7.21 -13.97
N ARG A 55 -10.39 6.93 -15.05
CA ARG A 55 -11.47 7.77 -15.53
C ARG A 55 -12.57 7.95 -14.48
N GLN A 56 -13.00 6.85 -13.86
CA GLN A 56 -14.01 6.89 -12.80
C GLN A 56 -13.54 7.71 -11.60
N ILE A 57 -12.30 7.48 -11.15
CA ILE A 57 -11.71 8.24 -10.05
C ILE A 57 -11.61 9.72 -10.41
N ALA A 58 -11.12 10.09 -11.60
CA ALA A 58 -11.05 11.49 -12.02
C ALA A 58 -12.44 12.15 -12.10
N ALA A 59 -13.48 11.40 -12.46
CA ALA A 59 -14.86 11.91 -12.51
C ALA A 59 -15.49 12.09 -11.11
N VAL A 60 -15.19 11.19 -10.17
CA VAL A 60 -15.74 11.22 -8.80
C VAL A 60 -14.94 12.17 -7.90
N GLU A 61 -13.62 12.13 -8.00
CA GLU A 61 -12.70 12.84 -7.13
C GLU A 61 -12.24 14.17 -7.69
N GLY A 62 -12.28 14.35 -9.00
CA GLY A 62 -11.88 15.59 -9.67
C GLY A 62 -13.02 16.58 -9.82
N ASP A 63 -12.73 17.70 -10.49
CA ASP A 63 -13.76 18.55 -11.08
C ASP A 63 -14.03 18.09 -12.53
N GLY A 64 -15.03 18.71 -13.19
CA GLY A 64 -15.34 18.40 -14.58
C GLY A 64 -14.16 18.60 -15.55
N ALA A 65 -13.24 19.52 -15.24
CA ALA A 65 -12.05 19.75 -16.05
C ALA A 65 -11.03 18.61 -15.91
N ALA A 66 -10.81 18.10 -14.69
CA ALA A 66 -9.96 16.95 -14.40
C ALA A 66 -10.49 15.68 -15.06
N GLY A 67 -11.81 15.43 -15.00
CA GLY A 67 -12.43 14.30 -15.70
C GLY A 67 -12.21 14.37 -17.21
N ALA A 68 -12.45 15.54 -17.83
CA ALA A 68 -12.22 15.74 -19.26
C ALA A 68 -10.72 15.62 -19.64
N ALA A 69 -9.81 16.08 -18.77
CA ALA A 69 -8.37 15.95 -18.98
C ALA A 69 -7.91 14.49 -18.92
N ALA A 70 -8.42 13.71 -17.96
CA ALA A 70 -8.15 12.29 -17.83
C ALA A 70 -8.60 11.54 -19.07
N GLU A 71 -9.81 11.82 -19.55
CA GLU A 71 -10.37 11.21 -20.75
C GLU A 71 -9.48 11.46 -21.98
N ARG A 72 -9.00 12.68 -22.19
CA ARG A 72 -8.07 12.99 -23.29
C ARG A 72 -6.77 12.21 -23.18
N ALA A 73 -6.14 12.17 -21.99
CA ALA A 73 -4.90 11.45 -21.77
C ALA A 73 -5.08 9.93 -21.99
N LEU A 74 -6.16 9.36 -21.48
CA LEU A 74 -6.45 7.93 -21.56
C LEU A 74 -6.86 7.49 -22.96
N ARG A 75 -7.43 8.37 -23.78
CA ARG A 75 -7.65 8.10 -25.21
C ARG A 75 -6.34 7.92 -25.96
N VAL A 76 -5.34 8.75 -25.68
CA VAL A 76 -3.99 8.59 -26.25
C VAL A 76 -3.35 7.29 -25.76
N PHE A 77 -3.54 6.97 -24.48
CA PHE A 77 -3.05 5.72 -23.90
C PHE A 77 -3.74 4.48 -24.51
N ALA A 78 -5.04 4.53 -24.81
CA ALA A 78 -5.74 3.44 -25.50
C ALA A 78 -5.12 3.16 -26.88
N GLY A 79 -4.78 4.20 -27.63
CA GLY A 79 -4.06 4.05 -28.91
C GLY A 79 -2.66 3.42 -28.77
N LEU A 80 -1.97 3.64 -27.65
CA LEU A 80 -0.74 2.89 -27.33
C LEU A 80 -1.03 1.41 -27.13
N LEU A 81 -2.07 1.06 -26.38
CA LEU A 81 -2.43 -0.33 -26.12
C LEU A 81 -2.79 -1.06 -27.43
N ASP A 82 -3.54 -0.40 -28.32
CA ASP A 82 -3.84 -0.92 -29.66
C ASP A 82 -2.55 -1.16 -30.49
N ASP A 83 -1.58 -0.23 -30.40
CA ASP A 83 -0.28 -0.37 -31.07
C ASP A 83 0.58 -1.49 -30.47
N LEU A 84 0.51 -1.73 -29.16
CA LEU A 84 1.20 -2.86 -28.50
C LEU A 84 0.62 -4.20 -28.93
N GLU A 85 -0.71 -4.35 -28.95
CA GLU A 85 -1.36 -5.58 -29.42
C GLU A 85 -0.97 -5.89 -30.87
N ALA A 86 -0.97 -4.86 -31.72
CA ALA A 86 -0.53 -4.96 -33.11
C ALA A 86 0.99 -5.11 -33.29
N GLY A 87 1.79 -5.02 -32.22
CA GLY A 87 3.26 -5.12 -32.26
C GLY A 87 3.97 -3.91 -32.86
N ARG A 88 3.29 -2.78 -33.06
CA ARG A 88 3.82 -1.53 -33.64
C ARG A 88 4.53 -0.62 -32.63
N ALA A 89 4.67 -1.06 -31.39
CA ALA A 89 5.26 -0.30 -30.29
C ALA A 89 6.50 -0.97 -29.63
N PHE A 90 6.85 -2.20 -30.05
CA PHE A 90 7.91 -2.98 -29.40
C PHE A 90 9.32 -2.48 -29.65
N ASP A 91 9.52 -1.64 -30.65
CA ASP A 91 10.77 -0.91 -30.87
C ASP A 91 11.10 0.05 -29.72
N ARG A 92 10.09 0.46 -28.94
CA ARG A 92 10.22 1.47 -27.89
C ARG A 92 9.74 1.01 -26.52
N LEU A 93 8.74 0.14 -26.48
CA LEU A 93 8.03 -0.25 -25.27
C LEU A 93 7.95 -1.77 -25.21
N ARG A 94 8.90 -2.36 -24.47
CA ARG A 94 9.00 -3.81 -24.30
C ARG A 94 8.58 -4.28 -22.92
N THR A 95 8.46 -3.38 -21.94
CA THR A 95 8.21 -3.76 -20.56
C THR A 95 6.96 -3.07 -20.02
N ILE A 96 6.30 -3.72 -19.06
CA ILE A 96 5.15 -3.17 -18.33
C ILE A 96 5.52 -1.84 -17.66
N HIS A 97 6.75 -1.74 -17.14
CA HIS A 97 7.24 -0.52 -16.53
C HIS A 97 7.27 0.64 -17.54
N ALA A 98 7.76 0.41 -18.76
CA ALA A 98 7.79 1.44 -19.79
C ALA A 98 6.36 1.91 -20.15
N VAL A 99 5.42 0.99 -20.30
CA VAL A 99 3.99 1.30 -20.55
C VAL A 99 3.39 2.10 -19.40
N THR A 100 3.72 1.75 -18.15
CA THR A 100 3.28 2.45 -16.95
C THR A 100 3.79 3.90 -16.92
N LEU A 101 5.07 4.10 -17.24
CA LEU A 101 5.67 5.43 -17.32
C LEU A 101 5.03 6.30 -18.40
N VAL A 102 4.66 5.73 -19.56
CA VAL A 102 3.91 6.47 -20.59
C VAL A 102 2.56 6.94 -20.05
N ARG A 103 1.79 6.05 -19.40
CA ARG A 103 0.50 6.41 -18.79
C ARG A 103 0.65 7.57 -17.81
N GLU A 104 1.62 7.49 -16.90
CA GLU A 104 1.88 8.56 -15.91
C GLU A 104 2.31 9.86 -16.59
N GLY A 105 3.18 9.79 -17.59
CA GLY A 105 3.60 10.94 -18.38
C GLY A 105 2.42 11.63 -19.08
N LEU A 106 1.53 10.84 -19.70
CA LEU A 106 0.31 11.34 -20.35
C LEU A 106 -0.62 12.02 -19.34
N LEU A 107 -0.85 11.41 -18.18
CA LEU A 107 -1.68 12.02 -17.13
C LEU A 107 -1.08 13.34 -16.63
N ARG A 108 0.22 13.37 -16.31
CA ARG A 108 0.92 14.60 -15.87
C ARG A 108 0.87 15.70 -16.92
N ALA A 109 1.07 15.35 -18.19
CA ALA A 109 1.00 16.29 -19.30
C ALA A 109 -0.38 16.93 -19.49
N HIS A 110 -1.42 16.26 -19.02
CA HIS A 110 -2.79 16.75 -19.00
C HIS A 110 -3.19 17.39 -17.66
N GLY A 111 -2.23 17.67 -16.77
CA GLY A 111 -2.48 18.34 -15.50
C GLY A 111 -2.96 17.41 -14.37
N ILE A 112 -2.75 16.10 -14.51
CA ILE A 112 -3.16 15.10 -13.52
C ILE A 112 -1.90 14.44 -12.93
N PRO A 113 -1.30 15.02 -11.88
CA PRO A 113 -0.06 14.50 -11.32
C PRO A 113 -0.22 13.15 -10.62
N ASP A 114 -1.30 12.98 -9.85
CA ASP A 114 -1.69 11.71 -9.23
C ASP A 114 -3.22 11.65 -9.20
N PRO A 115 -3.87 10.80 -10.04
CA PRO A 115 -5.33 10.67 -10.04
C PRO A 115 -5.86 10.10 -8.72
N TYR A 116 -5.04 9.44 -7.90
CA TYR A 116 -5.45 8.78 -6.67
C TYR A 116 -5.19 9.60 -5.41
N ALA A 117 -4.63 10.81 -5.50
CA ALA A 117 -4.18 11.57 -4.34
C ALA A 117 -5.27 11.76 -3.26
N ARG A 118 -6.49 12.11 -3.67
CA ARG A 118 -7.62 12.31 -2.74
C ARG A 118 -8.08 10.99 -2.11
N LEU A 119 -8.16 9.92 -2.90
CA LEU A 119 -8.51 8.59 -2.40
C LEU A 119 -7.48 8.10 -1.38
N LYS A 120 -6.18 8.18 -1.71
CA LYS A 120 -5.07 7.82 -0.82
C LYS A 120 -5.12 8.61 0.48
N ALA A 121 -5.39 9.92 0.43
CA ALA A 121 -5.48 10.74 1.63
C ALA A 121 -6.62 10.29 2.56
N ARG A 122 -7.78 9.95 2.02
CA ARG A 122 -8.91 9.44 2.81
C ARG A 122 -8.63 8.05 3.40
N GLU A 123 -8.10 7.14 2.60
CA GLU A 123 -7.75 5.80 3.10
C GLU A 123 -6.66 5.89 4.16
N ALA A 124 -5.63 6.71 3.94
CA ALA A 124 -4.60 6.97 4.94
C ALA A 124 -5.21 7.49 6.26
N GLN A 125 -6.15 8.43 6.19
CA GLN A 125 -6.85 8.94 7.38
C GLN A 125 -7.68 7.84 8.09
N ARG A 126 -8.36 6.98 7.33
CA ARG A 126 -9.17 5.88 7.87
C ARG A 126 -8.32 4.84 8.60
N TRP A 127 -7.16 4.51 8.04
CA TRP A 127 -6.31 3.43 8.55
C TRP A 127 -5.22 3.90 9.52
N PHE A 128 -4.98 5.20 9.63
CA PHE A 128 -3.92 5.75 10.49
C PHE A 128 -3.98 5.21 11.93
N ALA A 129 -5.16 5.23 12.54
CA ALA A 129 -5.35 4.76 13.91
C ALA A 129 -5.11 3.24 14.05
N GLU A 130 -5.45 2.44 13.04
CA GLU A 130 -5.16 1.00 13.07
C GLU A 130 -3.67 0.72 12.84
N GLY A 131 -3.03 1.47 11.93
CA GLY A 131 -1.58 1.41 11.75
C GLY A 131 -0.83 1.75 13.03
N GLU A 132 -1.26 2.78 13.75
CA GLU A 132 -0.69 3.12 15.06
C GLU A 132 -0.87 1.99 16.08
N ARG A 133 -2.05 1.37 16.12
CA ARG A 133 -2.30 0.20 16.99
C ARG A 133 -1.41 -0.98 16.61
N ALA A 134 -1.25 -1.27 15.31
CA ALA A 134 -0.40 -2.35 14.82
C ALA A 134 1.07 -2.11 15.19
N LEU A 135 1.58 -0.89 15.00
CA LEU A 135 2.94 -0.52 15.40
C LEU A 135 3.15 -0.63 16.92
N ARG A 136 2.16 -0.21 17.73
CA ARG A 136 2.22 -0.38 19.19
C ARG A 136 2.26 -1.86 19.59
N ARG A 137 1.43 -2.71 18.97
CA ARG A 137 1.47 -4.16 19.21
C ARG A 137 2.85 -4.72 18.88
N ALA A 138 3.36 -4.42 17.69
CA ALA A 138 4.69 -4.87 17.25
C ALA A 138 5.82 -4.38 18.19
N ALA A 139 5.76 -3.13 18.67
CA ALA A 139 6.74 -2.59 19.61
C ALA A 139 6.72 -3.31 20.98
N CYS A 140 5.53 -3.74 21.44
CA CYS A 140 5.42 -4.52 22.68
C CYS A 140 6.02 -5.93 22.54
N ILE A 141 6.02 -6.53 21.34
CA ILE A 141 6.68 -7.82 21.10
C ILE A 141 8.21 -7.69 21.26
N GLY A 142 8.79 -6.56 20.86
CA GLY A 142 10.21 -6.25 21.07
C GLY A 142 10.60 -5.90 22.51
N GLY A 143 9.69 -6.02 23.49
CA GLY A 143 9.95 -5.71 24.89
C GLY A 143 10.01 -4.21 25.24
N ALA A 144 9.76 -3.33 24.26
CA ALA A 144 9.76 -1.88 24.43
C ALA A 144 8.32 -1.32 24.47
N CYS A 145 7.44 -1.94 25.26
CA CYS A 145 6.06 -1.49 25.37
C CYS A 145 6.04 -0.15 26.14
N PRO A 146 5.70 0.99 25.52
CA PRO A 146 5.59 2.25 26.24
C PRO A 146 4.47 2.10 27.30
N PRO A 147 4.65 2.65 28.52
CA PRO A 147 3.66 2.51 29.57
C PRO A 147 2.30 3.05 29.08
N ALA A 148 1.24 2.27 29.32
CA ALA A 148 -0.13 2.54 28.83
C ALA A 148 -0.70 3.92 29.23
N GLY A 149 -0.02 4.64 30.12
CA GLY A 149 -0.35 6.00 30.58
C GLY A 149 0.34 7.15 29.85
N ALA A 150 1.33 6.91 28.99
CA ALA A 150 1.99 7.97 28.22
C ALA A 150 1.12 8.39 27.01
N ARG A 151 -0.13 8.80 27.26
CA ARG A 151 -0.86 9.63 26.30
C ARG A 151 -0.07 10.92 26.20
N ALA A 152 0.72 11.05 25.13
CA ALA A 152 1.26 12.32 24.71
C ALA A 152 0.10 13.32 24.74
N GLN A 153 0.19 14.31 25.63
CA GLN A 153 -0.69 15.48 25.66
C GLN A 153 -0.45 16.38 24.44
N ARG A 154 -0.28 15.78 23.25
CA ARG A 154 -0.43 16.50 21.98
C ARG A 154 -1.93 16.66 21.78
N ARG A 155 -2.50 17.62 22.52
CA ARG A 155 -3.70 18.31 22.06
C ARG A 155 -3.35 18.81 20.66
N ALA A 156 -3.92 18.18 19.63
CA ALA A 156 -4.13 18.89 18.39
C ALA A 156 -4.84 20.19 18.78
N ALA A 157 -4.21 21.34 18.48
CA ALA A 157 -4.86 22.62 18.72
C ALA A 157 -6.24 22.57 18.03
N PRO A 158 -7.33 22.93 18.73
CA PRO A 158 -8.63 22.98 18.10
C PRO A 158 -8.57 24.03 17.00
N VAL A 159 -8.69 23.60 15.74
CA VAL A 159 -9.04 24.48 14.63
C VAL A 159 -10.55 24.69 14.72
N GLY A 160 -10.97 25.60 15.62
CA GLY A 160 -12.39 25.95 15.78
C GLY A 160 -12.67 26.76 17.05
N PRO A 161 -13.61 27.73 17.02
CA PRO A 161 -13.93 28.57 18.17
C PRO A 161 -14.65 27.77 19.29
N PRO A 162 -14.44 28.16 20.56
CA PRO A 162 -14.92 27.42 21.72
C PRO A 162 -16.45 27.48 21.86
N GLN A 163 -17.10 26.33 22.05
CA GLN A 163 -18.48 26.27 22.53
C GLN A 163 -18.52 26.10 24.05
N ALA A 164 -19.44 26.83 24.69
CA ALA A 164 -19.63 26.87 26.13
C ALA A 164 -20.55 25.74 26.63
N GLY A 165 -20.13 25.12 27.73
CA GLY A 165 -21.02 24.66 28.79
C GLY A 165 -21.58 23.23 28.69
N SER A 166 -21.09 22.33 29.56
CA SER A 166 -21.97 21.42 30.29
C SER A 166 -21.30 20.79 31.53
N PRO A 167 -22.10 20.42 32.56
CA PRO A 167 -21.63 20.22 33.92
C PRO A 167 -21.16 18.80 34.22
N ARG A 168 -20.27 18.71 35.21
CA ARG A 168 -19.71 17.50 35.80
C ARG A 168 -20.80 16.62 36.44
N ARG A 169 -20.77 15.31 36.17
CA ARG A 169 -21.36 14.29 37.04
C ARG A 169 -20.24 13.54 37.78
N ALA A 170 -20.35 13.54 39.11
CA ALA A 170 -19.66 12.62 39.99
C ALA A 170 -20.38 11.26 39.97
N GLY A 171 -19.62 10.16 39.97
CA GLY A 171 -20.15 8.80 40.04
C GLY A 171 -19.05 7.85 40.48
N ALA A 172 -19.29 7.18 41.61
CA ALA A 172 -18.36 6.45 42.44
C ALA A 172 -18.16 4.98 42.03
N GLY A 173 -17.09 4.39 42.58
CA GLY A 173 -17.06 3.01 43.08
C GLY A 173 -16.81 1.89 42.07
N LEU A 174 -15.56 1.42 41.99
CA LEU A 174 -15.23 0.07 41.54
C LEU A 174 -14.03 -0.47 42.33
N GLU A 175 -14.31 -1.02 43.52
CA GLU A 175 -13.42 -1.95 44.22
C GLU A 175 -13.74 -3.38 43.75
N GLY A 176 -12.72 -4.16 43.44
CA GLY A 176 -12.85 -5.57 43.08
C GLY A 176 -12.14 -5.95 41.77
N ARG A 177 -10.80 -5.86 41.74
CA ARG A 177 -10.00 -6.55 40.70
C ARG A 177 -9.33 -7.76 41.33
N GLY A 178 -9.84 -8.94 41.02
CA GLY A 178 -9.11 -10.20 41.22
C GLY A 178 -7.77 -10.13 40.49
N ARG A 179 -6.73 -10.68 41.10
CA ARG A 179 -5.43 -10.84 40.45
C ARG A 179 -5.62 -11.69 39.19
N PRO A 180 -5.17 -11.23 38.01
CA PRO A 180 -5.14 -12.09 36.84
C PRO A 180 -4.21 -13.26 37.15
N GLU A 181 -4.69 -14.47 36.90
CA GLU A 181 -3.86 -15.67 36.86
C GLU A 181 -2.67 -15.40 35.94
N GLU A 182 -1.49 -15.79 36.40
CA GLU A 182 -0.24 -15.71 35.65
C GLU A 182 -0.39 -16.59 34.40
N ALA A 183 -0.89 -15.99 33.31
CA ALA A 183 -0.87 -16.60 32.00
C ALA A 183 0.58 -17.00 31.74
N GLU A 184 0.80 -18.29 31.50
CA GLU A 184 2.10 -18.84 31.13
C GLU A 184 2.72 -17.88 30.12
N GLU A 185 3.87 -17.32 30.50
CA GLU A 185 4.68 -16.42 29.70
C GLU A 185 5.34 -17.25 28.59
N GLY A 186 4.50 -17.91 27.79
CA GLY A 186 4.87 -18.56 26.55
C GLY A 186 5.58 -17.54 25.69
N ASP A 187 6.57 -18.03 24.95
CA ASP A 187 7.58 -17.27 24.20
C ASP A 187 6.94 -16.34 23.15
N LEU A 188 6.27 -15.28 23.59
CA LEU A 188 5.61 -14.26 22.76
C LEU A 188 6.59 -13.59 21.80
N ARG A 189 7.89 -13.80 21.99
CA ARG A 189 8.96 -13.31 21.11
C ARG A 189 9.16 -14.18 19.86
N SER A 190 8.74 -15.46 19.86
CA SER A 190 8.96 -16.34 18.70
C SER A 190 8.12 -15.95 17.48
N ASP A 191 6.95 -15.35 17.70
CA ASP A 191 5.94 -15.16 16.63
C ASP A 191 5.96 -13.74 16.03
N ALA A 192 6.76 -12.82 16.57
CA ALA A 192 6.84 -11.42 16.13
C ALA A 192 6.99 -11.26 14.61
N PRO A 193 7.92 -11.98 13.95
CA PRO A 193 8.13 -11.84 12.52
C PRO A 193 6.92 -12.32 11.71
N ALA A 194 6.22 -13.36 12.16
CA ALA A 194 5.00 -13.86 11.52
C ALA A 194 3.86 -12.86 11.69
N GLU A 195 3.75 -12.22 12.86
CA GLU A 195 2.77 -11.16 13.08
C GLU A 195 3.01 -9.97 12.15
N ILE A 196 4.24 -9.46 12.08
CA ILE A 196 4.61 -8.30 11.25
C ILE A 196 4.41 -8.63 9.77
N LEU A 197 4.86 -9.80 9.32
CA LEU A 197 4.72 -10.21 7.93
C LEU A 197 3.25 -10.43 7.56
N GLY A 198 2.46 -11.04 8.44
CA GLY A 198 1.02 -11.18 8.26
C GLY A 198 0.30 -9.83 8.13
N ASP A 199 0.64 -8.88 9.00
CA ASP A 199 0.09 -7.52 8.97
C ASP A 199 0.51 -6.77 7.70
N LEU A 200 1.75 -6.93 7.25
CA LEU A 200 2.26 -6.30 6.04
C LEU A 200 1.58 -6.87 4.79
N LEU A 201 1.44 -8.20 4.69
CA LEU A 201 0.80 -8.86 3.56
C LEU A 201 -0.70 -8.56 3.51
N ALA A 202 -1.38 -8.58 4.67
CA ALA A 202 -2.78 -8.17 4.76
C ALA A 202 -2.92 -6.69 4.38
N GLY A 203 -2.08 -5.82 4.95
CA GLY A 203 -2.04 -4.40 4.64
C GLY A 203 -1.86 -4.14 3.15
N ASN A 204 -0.99 -4.89 2.46
CA ASN A 204 -0.79 -4.78 1.01
C ASN A 204 -1.98 -5.33 0.20
N LEU A 205 -2.67 -6.38 0.68
CA LEU A 205 -3.91 -6.84 0.07
C LEU A 205 -5.00 -5.76 0.16
N PHE A 206 -5.11 -5.08 1.30
CA PHE A 206 -6.05 -3.99 1.56
C PHE A 206 -5.52 -2.61 1.18
N ASP A 207 -4.31 -2.49 0.66
CA ASP A 207 -3.90 -1.30 -0.08
C ASP A 207 -4.70 -1.37 -1.37
N LEU A 208 -5.90 -0.78 -1.31
CA LEU A 208 -7.04 -0.96 -2.21
C LEU A 208 -6.74 -0.52 -3.65
N GLY A 209 -5.51 -0.56 -4.16
CA GLY A 209 -5.19 -0.24 -5.55
C GLY A 209 -5.85 -1.18 -6.56
N SER A 210 -6.19 -2.41 -6.18
CA SER A 210 -6.93 -3.35 -7.04
C SER A 210 -8.45 -3.19 -6.89
N ARG A 211 -9.13 -2.99 -8.02
CA ARG A 211 -10.59 -2.95 -8.10
C ARG A 211 -11.24 -4.22 -7.57
N ALA A 212 -10.66 -5.39 -7.88
CA ALA A 212 -11.19 -6.68 -7.44
C ALA A 212 -11.19 -6.79 -5.91
N THR A 213 -10.12 -6.35 -5.24
CA THR A 213 -10.06 -6.31 -3.78
C THR A 213 -11.09 -5.34 -3.20
N GLN A 214 -11.23 -4.15 -3.79
CA GLN A 214 -12.25 -3.18 -3.36
C GLN A 214 -13.66 -3.75 -3.46
N GLU A 215 -14.00 -4.38 -4.57
CA GLU A 215 -15.32 -4.99 -4.80
C GLU A 215 -15.56 -6.15 -3.83
N ALA A 216 -14.58 -7.04 -3.65
CA ALA A 216 -14.67 -8.14 -2.70
C ALA A 216 -14.88 -7.66 -1.26
N PHE A 217 -14.16 -6.61 -0.85
CA PHE A 217 -14.31 -5.99 0.46
C PHE A 217 -15.69 -5.33 0.63
N ARG A 218 -16.14 -4.54 -0.35
CA ARG A 218 -17.48 -3.91 -0.31
C ARG A 218 -18.62 -4.92 -0.30
N ALA A 219 -18.44 -6.05 -0.98
CA ALA A 219 -19.39 -7.16 -0.98
C ALA A 219 -19.36 -7.98 0.33
N GLY A 220 -18.46 -7.67 1.27
CA GLY A 220 -18.29 -8.44 2.51
C GLY A 220 -17.67 -9.83 2.29
N THR A 221 -17.18 -10.12 1.09
CA THR A 221 -16.55 -11.41 0.74
C THR A 221 -15.06 -11.46 1.12
N LEU A 222 -14.48 -10.32 1.48
CA LEU A 222 -13.12 -10.21 1.99
C LEU A 222 -13.13 -9.55 3.38
N ASP A 223 -12.79 -10.33 4.41
CA ASP A 223 -12.66 -9.87 5.79
C ASP A 223 -11.19 -9.59 6.16
N PRO A 224 -10.85 -8.36 6.61
CA PRO A 224 -9.51 -8.02 7.06
C PRO A 224 -8.96 -8.88 8.19
N ALA A 225 -9.81 -9.27 9.15
CA ALA A 225 -9.34 -10.09 10.27
C ALA A 225 -8.98 -11.50 9.78
N ALA A 226 -9.87 -12.13 9.00
CA ALA A 226 -9.60 -13.44 8.40
C ALA A 226 -8.38 -13.43 7.45
N ALA A 227 -8.23 -12.39 6.62
CA ALA A 227 -7.07 -12.25 5.72
C ALA A 227 -5.75 -12.12 6.50
N ARG A 228 -5.74 -11.32 7.58
CA ARG A 228 -4.59 -11.19 8.48
C ARG A 228 -4.22 -12.53 9.11
N GLU A 229 -5.20 -13.24 9.67
CA GLU A 229 -4.97 -14.53 10.32
C GLU A 229 -4.40 -15.55 9.33
N ARG A 230 -4.97 -15.60 8.13
CA ARG A 230 -4.46 -16.43 7.05
C ARG A 230 -3.01 -16.11 6.70
N PHE A 231 -2.68 -14.83 6.45
CA PHE A 231 -1.31 -14.46 6.10
C PHE A 231 -0.32 -14.66 7.24
N ARG A 232 -0.75 -14.49 8.49
CA ARG A 232 0.06 -14.85 9.66
C ARG A 232 0.38 -16.35 9.67
N ALA A 233 -0.61 -17.21 9.45
CA ALA A 233 -0.41 -18.65 9.40
C ALA A 233 0.54 -19.05 8.26
N GLU A 234 0.35 -18.49 7.06
CA GLU A 234 1.23 -18.71 5.91
C GLU A 234 2.65 -18.20 6.20
N ALA A 235 2.81 -17.01 6.80
CA ALA A 235 4.10 -16.47 7.21
C ALA A 235 4.80 -17.40 8.22
N GLY A 236 4.09 -17.87 9.25
CA GLY A 236 4.60 -18.80 10.24
C GLY A 236 5.13 -20.11 9.62
N ALA A 237 4.45 -20.62 8.59
CA ALA A 237 4.90 -21.81 7.86
C ALA A 237 6.15 -21.57 6.99
N LEU A 238 6.32 -20.34 6.48
CA LEU A 238 7.45 -19.98 5.60
C LEU A 238 8.73 -19.67 6.38
N LEU A 239 8.62 -19.05 7.56
CA LEU A 239 9.77 -18.57 8.34
C LEU A 239 10.84 -19.65 8.62
N PRO A 240 10.50 -20.91 8.99
CA PRO A 240 11.50 -21.96 9.20
C PRO A 240 12.33 -22.29 7.95
N GLY A 241 11.77 -22.09 6.76
CA GLY A 241 12.42 -22.37 5.47
C GLY A 241 13.34 -21.25 4.96
N LEU A 242 13.40 -20.10 5.63
CA LEU A 242 14.28 -19.01 5.23
C LEU A 242 15.76 -19.32 5.52
N PRO A 243 16.69 -18.81 4.68
CA PRO A 243 18.12 -18.82 4.97
C PRO A 243 18.43 -18.31 6.38
N ALA A 244 19.45 -18.88 7.02
CA ALA A 244 19.78 -18.57 8.41
C ALA A 244 20.09 -17.07 8.61
N GLU A 245 20.73 -16.46 7.63
CA GLU A 245 21.09 -15.04 7.60
C GLU A 245 19.84 -14.15 7.64
N LEU A 246 18.79 -14.53 6.90
CA LEU A 246 17.52 -13.81 6.92
C LEU A 246 16.76 -14.04 8.22
N ARG A 247 16.78 -15.27 8.76
CA ARG A 247 16.17 -15.55 10.07
C ARG A 247 16.84 -14.76 11.18
N GLU A 248 18.15 -14.58 11.12
CA GLU A 248 18.89 -13.75 12.09
C GLU A 248 18.49 -12.27 12.01
N LEU A 249 18.34 -11.73 10.80
CA LEU A 249 17.85 -10.35 10.60
C LEU A 249 16.43 -10.13 11.14
N LEU A 250 15.62 -11.18 11.19
CA LEU A 250 14.25 -11.14 11.69
C LEU A 250 14.15 -11.39 13.20
N ARG A 251 15.21 -11.85 13.87
CA ARG A 251 15.18 -12.04 15.32
C ARG A 251 15.03 -10.67 16.00
N PRO A 252 14.10 -10.52 16.96
CA PRO A 252 14.03 -9.30 17.74
C PRO A 252 15.37 -9.09 18.45
N GLY A 253 15.95 -7.89 18.29
CA GLY A 253 17.17 -7.51 18.98
C GLY A 253 17.00 -7.57 20.50
N PRO A 254 18.12 -7.61 21.26
CA PRO A 254 18.03 -7.54 22.72
C PRO A 254 17.27 -6.27 23.13
N PRO A 255 16.48 -6.31 24.22
CA PRO A 255 15.81 -5.12 24.71
C PRO A 255 16.84 -4.01 24.93
N ALA A 256 16.53 -2.79 24.49
CA ALA A 256 17.38 -1.65 24.74
C ALA A 256 17.63 -1.54 26.27
N PRO A 257 18.86 -1.27 26.72
CA PRO A 257 19.13 -1.11 28.14
C PRO A 257 18.18 -0.06 28.69
N GLY A 258 17.37 -0.43 29.69
CA GLY A 258 16.41 0.47 30.30
C GLY A 258 17.15 1.70 30.82
N GLY A 259 16.86 2.86 30.25
CA GLY A 259 17.36 4.13 30.78
C GLY A 259 16.76 4.32 32.17
N GLY A 260 17.57 4.11 33.20
CA GLY A 260 17.23 4.40 34.59
C GLY A 260 17.14 5.89 34.88
#